data_AF-A0A645FPW9-F1
#
_entry.id   AF-A0A645FPW9-F1
#
_cell.length_a   1.000
_cell.length_b   1.000
_cell.length_c   1.000
_cell.angle_alpha   90.00
_cell.angle_beta   90.00
_cell.angle_gamma   90.00
#
_symmetry.space_group_name_H-M   'P 1'
#
loop_
_entity.id
_entity.type
_entity.pdbx_description
1 polymer ?
#
loop_
_entity_poly.entity_id
_entity_poly.type
_entity_poly.pdbx_seq_one_letter_code
_entity_poly.pdbx_strand_id
1 'polypeptide(L)' 'MAEIIDFAKAHDVGVIFFEELVSPKVAETVAKAIGAQTAVLSPIEGLSDEQRLAGDDYFAVMRQNLTALKAALQ' A
#
# COMPACT_ATOMS: atom_id res chain seq x y z
N MET A 1 3.57 14.75 -10.24
CA MET A 1 4.60 13.90 -9.61
C MET A 1 5.45 14.70 -8.63
N ALA A 2 6.08 15.81 -9.05
CA ALA A 2 6.86 16.67 -8.16
C ALA A 2 6.07 17.12 -6.90
N GLU A 3 4.84 17.62 -7.10
CA GLU A 3 3.97 18.06 -5.99
C GLU A 3 3.72 16.97 -4.93
N ILE A 4 3.52 15.71 -5.32
CA ILE A 4 3.32 14.59 -4.39
C ILE A 4 4.61 14.29 -3.62
N ILE A 5 5.75 14.32 -4.30
CA ILE A 5 7.06 14.10 -3.68
C ILE A 5 7.37 15.21 -2.67
N ASP A 6 7.10 16.46 -3.03
CA ASP A 6 7.34 17.62 -2.17
C ASP A 6 6.43 17.60 -0.94
N PHE A 7 5.14 17.29 -1.12
CA PHE A 7 4.20 17.07 -0.03
C PHE A 7 4.69 15.95 0.90
N ALA A 8 5.03 14.78 0.34
CA ALA A 8 5.42 13.62 1.12
C ALA A 8 6.71 13.85 1.93
N LYS A 9 7.67 14.59 1.37
CA LYS A 9 8.87 15.04 2.11
C LYS A 9 8.52 16.04 3.20
N ALA A 10 7.66 17.01 2.92
CA ALA A 10 7.29 18.05 3.90
C ALA A 10 6.50 17.50 5.10
N HIS A 11 5.86 16.34 4.93
CA HIS A 11 5.07 15.68 5.96
C HIS A 11 5.73 14.40 6.53
N ASP A 12 7.01 14.16 6.25
CA ASP A 12 7.77 13.00 6.73
C ASP A 12 7.04 11.67 6.49
N VAL A 13 6.44 11.52 5.30
CA VAL A 13 5.66 10.32 4.97
C VAL A 13 6.58 9.10 4.90
N GLY A 14 6.34 8.13 5.80
CA GLY A 14 7.15 6.91 5.91
C GLY A 14 6.70 5.75 5.03
N VAL A 15 5.42 5.72 4.61
CA VAL A 15 4.84 4.61 3.83
C VAL A 15 3.90 5.13 2.74
N ILE A 16 4.06 4.62 1.52
CA ILE A 16 3.12 4.84 0.40
C ILE A 16 2.33 3.55 0.16
N PHE A 17 1.03 3.61 0.45
CA PHE A 17 0.13 2.49 0.17
C PHE A 17 -0.30 2.45 -1.30
N PHE A 18 -0.52 1.26 -1.84
CA PHE A 18 -1.08 1.05 -3.17
C PHE A 18 -2.02 -0.16 -3.21
N GLU A 19 -2.86 -0.22 -4.23
CA GLU A 19 -3.83 -1.30 -4.43
C GLU A 19 -3.19 -2.53 -5.09
N GLU A 20 -3.68 -3.72 -4.77
CA GLU A 20 -3.08 -4.99 -5.19
C GLU A 20 -3.20 -5.28 -6.69
N LEU A 21 -4.32 -4.89 -7.32
CA LEU A 21 -4.65 -5.26 -8.70
C LEU A 21 -4.08 -4.31 -9.77
N VAL A 22 -3.28 -3.31 -9.36
CA VAL A 22 -2.66 -2.33 -10.26
C VAL A 22 -1.15 -2.33 -10.10
N SER A 23 -0.45 -1.77 -11.09
CA SER A 23 1.02 -1.74 -11.07
C SER A 23 1.57 -0.88 -9.91
N PRO A 24 2.55 -1.36 -9.13
CA PRO A 24 3.12 -0.63 -8.00
C PRO A 24 4.09 0.50 -8.43
N LYS A 25 4.44 0.59 -9.72
CA LYS A 25 5.53 1.45 -10.22
C LYS A 25 5.44 2.91 -9.79
N VAL A 26 4.23 3.46 -9.71
CA VAL A 26 4.02 4.85 -9.28
C VAL A 26 4.34 4.99 -7.79
N ALA A 27 3.80 4.12 -6.94
CA ALA A 27 4.06 4.11 -5.51
C ALA A 27 5.55 3.89 -5.20
N GLU A 28 6.19 2.94 -5.89
CA GLU A 28 7.63 2.67 -5.79
C GLU A 28 8.48 3.88 -6.18
N THR A 29 8.10 4.58 -7.26
CA THR A 29 8.82 5.78 -7.72
C THR A 29 8.74 6.91 -6.69
N VAL A 30 7.57 7.16 -6.13
CA VAL A 30 7.37 8.18 -5.08
C VAL A 30 8.14 7.79 -3.82
N ALA A 31 7.98 6.56 -3.34
CA ALA A 31 8.63 6.06 -2.13
C ALA A 31 10.17 6.14 -2.24
N LYS A 32 10.73 5.72 -3.38
CA LYS A 32 12.17 5.84 -3.66
C LYS A 32 12.67 7.28 -3.65
N ALA A 33 11.88 8.23 -4.13
CA ALA A 33 12.27 9.64 -4.20
C ALA A 33 12.33 10.33 -2.83
N ILE A 34 11.68 9.75 -1.82
CA ILE A 34 11.58 10.31 -0.46
C ILE A 34 12.23 9.41 0.61
N GLY A 35 12.67 8.21 0.25
CA GLY A 35 13.21 7.23 1.19
C GLY A 35 12.15 6.50 2.03
N ALA A 36 10.90 6.48 1.57
CA ALA A 36 9.80 5.78 2.22
C ALA A 36 9.70 4.32 1.79
N GLN A 37 8.89 3.54 2.52
CA GLN A 37 8.51 2.19 2.17
C GLN A 37 7.22 2.17 1.33
N THR A 38 6.94 1.05 0.69
CA THR A 38 5.63 0.78 0.07
C THR A 38 4.95 -0.38 0.80
N ALA A 39 3.62 -0.36 0.80
CA ALA A 39 2.81 -1.46 1.32
C ALA A 39 1.50 -1.59 0.53
N VAL A 40 0.91 -2.78 0.54
CA VAL A 40 -0.40 -2.99 -0.09
C VAL A 40 -1.50 -2.59 0.90
N LEU A 41 -2.52 -1.91 0.41
CA LEU A 41 -3.79 -1.69 1.09
C LEU A 41 -4.91 -2.00 0.11
N SER A 42 -5.58 -3.14 0.30
CA SER A 42 -6.61 -3.61 -0.62
C SER A 42 -7.91 -2.81 -0.46
N PRO A 43 -8.52 -2.32 -1.56
CA PRO A 43 -9.85 -1.71 -1.53
C PRO A 43 -10.98 -2.76 -1.49
N ILE A 44 -10.64 -4.06 -1.57
CA ILE A 44 -11.59 -5.19 -1.50
C ILE A 44 -12.58 -5.21 -2.68
N GLU A 45 -12.23 -4.54 -3.78
CA GLU A 45 -13.00 -4.59 -5.04
C GLU A 45 -12.86 -5.95 -5.72
N GLY A 46 -11.76 -6.65 -5.45
CA GLY A 46 -11.48 -7.99 -5.94
C GLY A 46 -10.30 -8.62 -5.20
N LEU A 47 -10.19 -9.93 -5.33
CA LEU A 47 -9.06 -10.71 -4.82
C LEU A 47 -8.05 -10.98 -5.93
N SER A 48 -6.77 -10.99 -5.59
CA SER A 48 -5.73 -11.57 -6.45
C SER A 48 -5.95 -13.07 -6.63
N ASP A 49 -5.35 -13.65 -7.68
CA ASP A 49 -5.48 -15.09 -7.92
C ASP A 49 -4.91 -15.92 -6.76
N GLU A 50 -3.86 -15.41 -6.10
CA GLU A 50 -3.26 -16.02 -4.91
C GLU A 50 -4.22 -16.02 -3.71
N GLN A 51 -4.87 -14.89 -3.43
CA GLN A 51 -5.91 -14.79 -2.40
C GLN A 51 -7.10 -15.70 -2.68
N ARG A 52 -7.55 -15.78 -3.94
CA ARG A 52 -8.64 -16.70 -4.33
C ARG A 52 -8.26 -18.15 -4.08
N LEU A 53 -7.04 -18.54 -4.44
CA LEU A 53 -6.52 -19.89 -4.22
C LEU A 53 -6.35 -20.20 -2.72
N ALA A 54 -5.99 -19.20 -1.92
CA ALA A 54 -5.90 -19.31 -0.46
C ALA A 54 -7.27 -19.35 0.24
N GLY A 55 -8.35 -19.00 -0.47
CA GLY A 55 -9.70 -18.92 0.10
C GLY A 55 -9.88 -17.69 1.00
N ASP A 56 -9.13 -16.62 0.76
CA ASP A 56 -9.25 -15.38 1.54
C ASP A 56 -10.63 -14.76 1.38
N ASP A 57 -11.22 -14.37 2.51
CA ASP A 57 -12.49 -13.67 2.58
C ASP A 57 -12.31 -12.20 2.97
N TYR A 58 -13.42 -11.46 3.05
CA TYR A 58 -13.42 -10.06 3.49
C TYR A 58 -12.62 -9.84 4.78
N PHE A 59 -12.77 -10.72 5.77
CA PHE A 59 -12.11 -10.55 7.05
C PHE A 59 -10.62 -10.89 6.98
N ALA A 60 -10.22 -11.87 6.17
CA ALA A 60 -8.82 -12.15 5.90
C ALA A 60 -8.13 -10.92 5.32
N VAL A 61 -8.69 -10.34 4.26
CA VAL A 61 -8.17 -9.12 3.62
C VAL A 61 -8.15 -7.94 4.59
N MET A 62 -9.22 -7.73 5.37
CA MET A 62 -9.25 -6.63 6.35
C MET A 62 -8.24 -6.79 7.48
N ARG A 63 -7.92 -8.04 7.90
CA ARG A 63 -6.86 -8.29 8.87
C ARG A 63 -5.47 -8.03 8.27
N GLN A 64 -5.25 -8.36 7.00
CA GLN A 64 -4.02 -8.01 6.28
C GLN A 64 -3.87 -6.49 6.19
N ASN A 65 -4.92 -5.77 5.77
CA ASN A 65 -4.96 -4.29 5.76
C ASN A 65 -4.66 -3.70 7.14
N LEU A 66 -5.32 -4.19 8.19
CA LEU A 66 -5.08 -3.72 9.57
C LEU A 66 -3.62 -3.93 10.00
N THR A 67 -3.00 -5.04 9.58
CA THR A 67 -1.59 -5.33 9.88
C THR A 67 -0.67 -4.33 9.18
N ALA A 68 -0.91 -4.05 7.90
CA ALA A 68 -0.14 -3.06 7.13
C ALA A 68 -0.30 -1.64 7.68
N LEU A 69 -1.52 -1.24 8.06
CA LEU A 69 -1.79 0.06 8.68
C LEU A 69 -1.09 0.20 10.03
N LYS A 70 -1.10 -0.84 10.87
CA LYS A 70 -0.38 -0.82 12.15
C LYS A 70 1.12 -0.68 11.95
N ALA A 71 1.69 -1.43 11.01
CA ALA A 71 3.13 -1.36 10.70
C ALA A 71 3.56 0.04 10.21
N ALA A 72 2.67 0.79 9.56
CA ALA A 72 2.95 2.14 9.10
C ALA A 72 2.75 3.23 10.17
N LEU A 73 1.99 2.96 11.24
CA LEU A 73 1.62 3.92 12.28
C LEU A 73 2.41 3.75 13.59
N GLN A 74 3.15 2.66 13.74
CA GLN A 74 3.97 2.33 14.91
C GLN A 74 5.44 2.62 14.64
#